data_AF-A0A952FTI2-F1
#
_entry.id   AF-A0A952FTI2-F1
#
_cell.length_a   1.000
_cell.length_b   1.000
_cell.length_c   1.000
_cell.angle_alpha   90.00
_cell.angle_beta   90.00
_cell.angle_gamma   90.00
#
_symmetry.space_group_name_H-M   'P 1'
#
loop_
_entity.id
_entity.type
_entity.pdbx_description
1 polymer ?
#
loop_
_entity_poly.entity_id
_entity_poly.type
_entity_poly.pdbx_seq_one_letter_code
_entity_poly.pdbx_strand_id
1 'polypeptide(L)'
;GVLCDHMVAAHRGYLAKYTRRGPDGLARLWQGTPCLLDLDGFADAAAYEKEIRGHSFGYILRETRKAAKAGYHCRIFDRFAQGDDMRDIEASKLFRSGGPVPQAFAQRFGRGSGVKGDPWLDAPCPEHWAVDWGVFIDDGGRDRLVGTIVLRRIGNIIRIVSFLGHADHLSSGAMKLLFVEIVRWLLRRDDPRVRGVRFVLYGALEQGGLGLLHWKRRLLVRPFVFADPAPAGLSLAGGTRRASPG
;
A
#
# COMPACT_ATOMS: atom_id res chain seq x y z
N GLY A 1 -5.48 -2.48 -23.63
CA GLY A 1 -6.46 -3.57 -23.55
C GLY A 1 -7.52 -3.11 -22.59
N VAL A 2 -8.82 -3.25 -22.92
CA VAL A 2 -9.90 -2.45 -22.32
C VAL A 2 -9.85 -2.36 -20.78
N LEU A 3 -9.59 -3.49 -20.09
CA LEU A 3 -9.44 -3.50 -18.63
C LEU A 3 -8.25 -2.64 -18.14
N CYS A 4 -7.08 -2.78 -18.75
CA CYS A 4 -5.91 -1.97 -18.42
C CYS A 4 -6.19 -0.48 -18.65
N ASP A 5 -6.88 -0.12 -19.74
CA ASP A 5 -7.19 1.27 -20.08
C ASP A 5 -8.13 1.88 -19.02
N HIS A 6 -9.13 1.13 -18.56
CA HIS A 6 -9.98 1.53 -17.42
C HIS A 6 -9.19 1.66 -16.11
N MET A 7 -8.28 0.74 -15.82
CA MET A 7 -7.46 0.79 -14.62
C MET A 7 -6.53 2.01 -14.63
N VAL A 8 -5.92 2.32 -15.77
CA VAL A 8 -5.07 3.51 -15.97
C VAL A 8 -5.90 4.79 -15.81
N ALA A 9 -7.09 4.86 -16.42
CA ALA A 9 -7.98 6.01 -16.30
C ALA A 9 -8.41 6.25 -14.84
N ALA A 10 -8.84 5.19 -14.14
CA ALA A 10 -9.19 5.25 -12.72
C ALA A 10 -8.01 5.67 -11.85
N HIS A 11 -6.80 5.20 -12.16
CA HIS A 11 -5.58 5.58 -11.45
C HIS A 11 -5.21 7.04 -11.68
N ARG A 12 -5.32 7.53 -12.92
CA ARG A 12 -5.10 8.95 -13.25
C ARG A 12 -6.05 9.85 -12.46
N GLY A 13 -7.33 9.50 -12.41
CA GLY A 13 -8.32 10.20 -11.59
C GLY A 13 -7.96 10.22 -10.11
N TYR A 14 -7.45 9.10 -9.58
CA TYR A 14 -6.97 9.04 -8.20
C TYR A 14 -5.72 9.90 -7.95
N LEU A 15 -4.75 9.90 -8.87
CA LEU A 15 -3.51 10.66 -8.73
C LEU A 15 -3.70 12.17 -8.91
N ALA A 16 -4.76 12.61 -9.61
CA ALA A 16 -5.03 14.03 -9.86
C ALA A 16 -5.05 14.86 -8.56
N LYS A 17 -5.54 14.29 -7.44
CA LYS A 17 -5.55 14.96 -6.13
C LYS A 17 -4.17 15.25 -5.52
N TYR A 18 -3.10 14.69 -6.09
CA TYR A 18 -1.72 14.88 -5.64
C TYR A 18 -0.91 15.84 -6.55
N THR A 19 -1.54 16.38 -7.60
CA THR A 19 -0.88 17.30 -8.54
C THR A 19 -1.13 18.75 -8.14
N ARG A 20 -0.25 19.69 -8.54
CA ARG A 20 -0.43 21.13 -8.22
C ARG A 20 -1.68 21.71 -8.89
N ARG A 21 -2.04 21.19 -10.07
CA ARG A 21 -3.32 21.45 -10.75
C ARG A 21 -4.43 20.53 -10.26
N GLY A 22 -4.38 20.12 -9.00
CA GLY A 22 -5.37 19.21 -8.44
C GLY A 22 -6.80 19.74 -8.58
N PRO A 23 -7.80 18.91 -8.30
CA PRO A 23 -9.18 19.19 -8.70
C PRO A 23 -9.72 20.49 -8.06
N ASP A 24 -10.48 21.26 -8.85
CA ASP A 24 -11.14 22.49 -8.42
C ASP A 24 -12.28 22.22 -7.41
N GLY A 25 -12.70 23.26 -6.70
CA GLY A 25 -13.85 23.19 -5.77
C GLY A 25 -13.61 22.39 -4.49
N LEU A 26 -14.65 21.73 -3.97
CA LEU A 26 -14.61 20.97 -2.71
C LEU A 26 -13.60 19.80 -2.72
N ALA A 27 -13.20 19.34 -3.90
CA ALA A 27 -12.20 18.29 -4.07
C ALA A 27 -10.80 18.74 -3.62
N ARG A 28 -10.55 20.06 -3.51
CA ARG A 28 -9.31 20.63 -2.97
C ARG A 28 -9.10 20.27 -1.48
N LEU A 29 -10.17 20.03 -0.73
CA LEU A 29 -10.10 19.53 0.66
C LEU A 29 -9.47 18.14 0.77
N TRP A 30 -9.41 17.40 -0.34
CA TRP A 30 -8.84 16.05 -0.43
C TRP A 30 -7.47 16.04 -1.13
N GLN A 31 -6.94 17.22 -1.47
CA GLN A 31 -5.56 17.35 -1.92
C GLN A 31 -4.61 17.11 -0.75
N GLY A 32 -3.43 16.59 -1.06
CA GLY A 32 -2.38 16.41 -0.08
C GLY A 32 -1.07 16.04 -0.73
N THR A 33 -0.03 15.90 0.09
CA THR A 33 1.30 15.52 -0.36
C THR A 33 1.37 13.99 -0.42
N PRO A 34 1.50 13.35 -1.60
CA PRO A 34 1.55 11.90 -1.68
C PRO A 34 2.75 11.36 -0.90
N CYS A 35 2.59 10.24 -0.21
CA CYS A 35 3.68 9.57 0.47
C CYS A 35 4.03 8.27 -0.25
N LEU A 36 5.27 8.18 -0.74
CA LEU A 36 5.80 7.07 -1.52
C LEU A 36 6.98 6.39 -0.79
N LEU A 37 7.10 5.08 -0.95
CA LEU A 37 8.36 4.37 -0.81
C LEU A 37 8.96 4.21 -2.21
N ASP A 38 10.16 4.77 -2.45
CA ASP A 38 10.91 4.55 -3.69
C ASP A 38 11.80 3.32 -3.53
N LEU A 39 11.44 2.24 -4.21
CA LEU A 39 12.12 0.95 -4.13
C LEU A 39 13.49 0.98 -4.81
N ASP A 40 13.70 1.85 -5.80
CA ASP A 40 15.00 1.97 -6.50
C ASP A 40 16.08 2.58 -5.58
N GLY A 41 15.69 3.17 -4.45
CA GLY A 41 16.61 3.58 -3.39
C GLY A 41 17.27 2.42 -2.64
N PHE A 42 16.89 1.17 -2.91
CA PHE A 42 17.41 -0.02 -2.24
C PHE A 42 17.85 -1.06 -3.27
N ALA A 43 19.08 -1.56 -3.13
CA ALA A 43 19.58 -2.64 -3.99
C ALA A 43 18.80 -3.95 -3.77
N ASP A 44 18.45 -4.25 -2.52
CA ASP A 44 17.76 -5.45 -2.11
C ASP A 44 17.01 -5.24 -0.77
N ALA A 45 16.36 -6.31 -0.30
CA ALA A 45 15.67 -6.33 0.99
C ALA A 45 16.60 -6.04 2.18
N ALA A 46 17.86 -6.48 2.15
CA ALA A 46 18.80 -6.28 3.24
C ALA A 46 19.21 -4.80 3.37
N ALA A 47 19.39 -4.10 2.24
CA ALA A 47 19.62 -2.67 2.17
C ALA A 47 18.44 -1.89 2.74
N TYR A 48 17.20 -2.26 2.37
CA TYR A 48 15.99 -1.68 2.97
C TYR A 48 15.95 -1.89 4.49
N GLU A 49 16.22 -3.11 4.96
CA GLU A 49 16.22 -3.43 6.38
C GLU A 49 17.28 -2.67 7.18
N LYS A 50 18.44 -2.42 6.57
CA LYS A 50 19.50 -1.60 7.17
C LYS A 50 19.03 -0.15 7.34
N GLU A 51 18.38 0.42 6.34
CA GLU A 51 17.89 1.80 6.38
C GLU A 51 16.75 1.98 7.41
N ILE A 52 15.76 1.08 7.43
CA ILE A 52 14.70 1.13 8.46
C ILE A 52 15.27 0.93 9.87
N ARG A 53 16.34 0.14 10.03
CA ARG A 53 17.00 -0.04 11.33
C ARG A 53 17.59 1.28 11.82
N GLY A 54 18.28 2.02 10.95
CA GLY A 54 18.80 3.34 11.28
C GLY A 54 17.69 4.32 11.66
N HIS A 55 16.66 4.44 10.80
CA HIS A 55 15.56 5.39 10.99
C HIS A 55 14.61 5.10 12.16
N SER A 56 14.46 3.82 12.53
CA SER A 56 13.57 3.39 13.61
C SER A 56 14.30 2.95 14.88
N PHE A 57 15.63 3.12 14.94
CA PHE A 57 16.46 2.60 16.03
C PHE A 57 16.23 1.10 16.28
N GLY A 58 16.04 0.34 15.19
CA GLY A 58 15.75 -1.09 15.19
C GLY A 58 14.37 -1.49 15.72
N TYR A 59 13.52 -0.55 16.14
CA TYR A 59 12.19 -0.84 16.72
C TYR A 59 11.31 -1.63 15.76
N ILE A 60 11.23 -1.23 14.48
CA ILE A 60 10.38 -1.91 13.49
C ILE A 60 10.81 -3.37 13.34
N LEU A 61 12.10 -3.61 13.10
CA LEU A 61 12.62 -4.95 12.91
C LEU A 61 12.46 -5.84 14.15
N ARG A 62 12.66 -5.30 15.35
CA ARG A 62 12.44 -6.04 16.60
C ARG A 62 10.99 -6.50 16.73
N GLU A 63 10.05 -5.63 16.41
CA GLU A 63 8.61 -5.94 16.45
C GLU A 63 8.23 -6.98 15.39
N THR A 64 8.77 -6.88 14.16
CA THR A 64 8.53 -7.91 13.13
C THR A 64 9.04 -9.29 13.55
N ARG A 65 10.24 -9.36 14.16
CA ARG A 65 10.80 -10.63 14.67
C ARG A 65 10.00 -11.17 15.85
N LYS A 66 9.53 -10.29 16.74
CA LYS A 66 8.66 -10.67 17.86
C LYS A 66 7.35 -11.27 17.34
N ALA A 67 6.72 -10.64 16.35
CA ALA A 67 5.52 -11.16 15.70
C ALA A 67 5.80 -12.53 15.06
N ALA A 68 6.86 -12.66 14.25
CA ALA A 68 7.21 -13.93 13.62
C ALA A 68 7.44 -15.06 14.66
N LYS A 69 8.17 -14.76 15.75
CA LYS A 69 8.40 -15.72 16.85
C LYS A 69 7.10 -16.12 17.57
N ALA A 70 6.11 -15.23 17.59
CA ALA A 70 4.79 -15.50 18.16
C ALA A 70 3.86 -16.26 17.19
N GLY A 71 4.37 -16.74 16.05
CA GLY A 71 3.61 -17.57 15.10
C GLY A 71 2.92 -16.80 13.98
N TYR A 72 3.06 -15.47 13.93
CA TYR A 72 2.51 -14.69 12.83
C TYR A 72 3.29 -14.95 11.54
N HIS A 73 2.57 -15.14 10.44
CA HIS A 73 3.18 -15.32 9.12
C HIS A 73 2.36 -14.61 8.03
N CYS A 74 2.95 -14.38 6.86
CA CYS A 74 2.34 -13.56 5.81
C CYS A 74 2.29 -14.28 4.48
N ARG A 75 1.20 -14.10 3.74
CA ARG A 75 1.02 -14.67 2.39
C ARG A 75 0.01 -13.87 1.58
N ILE A 76 0.10 -14.02 0.25
CA ILE A 76 -1.01 -13.67 -0.63
C ILE A 76 -2.18 -14.62 -0.33
N PHE A 77 -3.40 -14.12 -0.36
CA PHE A 77 -4.60 -14.92 -0.10
C PHE A 77 -5.77 -14.54 -0.98
N ASP A 78 -6.73 -15.45 -1.11
CA ASP A 78 -8.04 -15.17 -1.68
C ASP A 78 -8.96 -14.58 -0.61
N ARG A 79 -9.38 -13.32 -0.81
CA ARG A 79 -10.27 -12.60 0.11
C ARG A 79 -11.64 -13.24 0.28
N PHE A 80 -12.14 -13.93 -0.73
CA PHE A 80 -13.45 -14.56 -0.65
C PHE A 80 -13.39 -15.82 0.20
N ALA A 81 -12.30 -16.59 0.06
CA ALA A 81 -12.02 -17.73 0.93
C ALA A 81 -11.84 -17.34 2.41
N GLN A 82 -11.30 -16.14 2.69
CA GLN A 82 -11.11 -15.62 4.05
C GLN A 82 -12.19 -14.63 4.49
N GLY A 83 -13.39 -14.77 3.95
CA GLY A 83 -14.42 -13.74 4.08
C GLY A 83 -14.92 -13.51 5.50
N ASP A 84 -14.96 -14.54 6.35
CA ASP A 84 -15.34 -14.42 7.76
C ASP A 84 -14.32 -13.58 8.55
N ASP A 85 -13.03 -13.91 8.43
CA ASP A 85 -11.97 -13.19 9.12
C ASP A 85 -11.86 -11.73 8.63
N MET A 86 -12.10 -11.49 7.33
CA MET A 86 -12.18 -10.13 6.77
C MET A 86 -13.31 -9.31 7.41
N ARG A 87 -14.49 -9.89 7.57
CA ARG A 87 -15.62 -9.24 8.25
C ARG A 87 -15.29 -8.94 9.70
N ASP A 88 -14.65 -9.87 10.39
CA ASP A 88 -14.21 -9.73 11.77
C ASP A 88 -13.19 -8.59 11.94
N ILE A 89 -12.16 -8.55 11.07
CA ILE A 89 -11.20 -7.43 11.01
C ILE A 89 -11.93 -6.09 10.81
N GLU A 90 -12.86 -6.01 9.87
CA GLU A 90 -13.58 -4.76 9.59
C GLU A 90 -14.42 -4.31 10.79
N ALA A 91 -15.06 -5.26 11.48
CA ALA A 91 -15.92 -5.03 12.64
C ALA A 91 -15.15 -4.68 13.93
N SER A 92 -13.91 -5.17 14.06
CA SER A 92 -13.15 -5.13 15.30
C SER A 92 -12.89 -3.72 15.84
N LYS A 93 -13.10 -2.67 15.02
CA LYS A 93 -12.82 -1.28 15.41
C LYS A 93 -13.72 -0.28 14.68
N LEU A 94 -14.52 0.46 15.47
CA LEU A 94 -15.44 1.50 14.95
C LEU A 94 -14.71 2.71 14.35
N PHE A 95 -13.52 3.06 14.85
CA PHE A 95 -12.74 4.21 14.39
C PHE A 95 -11.31 3.80 14.06
N ARG A 96 -10.85 4.18 12.87
CA ARG A 96 -9.48 3.94 12.37
C ARG A 96 -8.83 5.27 12.00
N SER A 97 -7.56 5.25 11.60
CA SER A 97 -6.84 6.47 11.19
C SER A 97 -7.50 7.21 10.02
N GLY A 98 -8.30 6.50 9.21
CA GLY A 98 -9.11 7.10 8.13
C GLY A 98 -10.49 7.59 8.56
N GLY A 99 -10.84 7.54 9.85
CA GLY A 99 -12.15 7.94 10.38
C GLY A 99 -13.04 6.75 10.79
N PRO A 100 -14.37 6.98 10.93
CA PRO A 100 -15.32 5.94 11.29
C PRO A 100 -15.36 4.85 10.21
N VAL A 101 -15.59 3.60 10.61
CA VAL A 101 -15.70 2.43 9.73
C VAL A 101 -17.18 2.11 9.54
N PRO A 102 -17.83 2.54 8.44
CA PRO A 102 -19.29 2.43 8.29
C PRO A 102 -19.80 0.99 8.42
N GLN A 103 -18.98 0.02 8.00
CA GLN A 103 -19.31 -1.39 8.07
C GLN A 103 -19.34 -1.93 9.50
N ALA A 104 -18.42 -1.49 10.37
CA ALA A 104 -18.44 -1.83 11.78
C ALA A 104 -19.69 -1.27 12.46
N PHE A 105 -20.10 -0.05 12.08
CA PHE A 105 -21.38 0.52 12.53
C PHE A 105 -22.57 -0.29 11.99
N ALA A 106 -22.60 -0.61 10.69
CA ALA A 106 -23.68 -1.37 10.07
C ALA A 106 -23.88 -2.74 10.73
N GLN A 107 -22.80 -3.48 10.98
CA GLN A 107 -22.84 -4.75 11.69
C GLN A 107 -23.33 -4.59 13.14
N ARG A 108 -22.90 -3.54 13.85
CA ARG A 108 -23.39 -3.24 15.21
C ARG A 108 -24.90 -2.99 15.24
N PHE A 109 -25.47 -2.50 14.14
CA PHE A 109 -26.91 -2.31 13.96
C PHE A 109 -27.61 -3.47 13.23
N GLY A 110 -26.98 -4.66 13.19
CA GLY A 110 -27.60 -5.89 12.66
C GLY A 110 -27.72 -5.95 11.15
N ARG A 111 -27.06 -5.06 10.39
CA ARG A 111 -27.01 -5.15 8.93
C ARG A 111 -25.85 -6.05 8.51
N GLY A 112 -26.18 -7.09 7.74
CA GLY A 112 -25.18 -7.96 7.13
C GLY A 112 -24.19 -7.17 6.28
N SER A 113 -22.94 -7.61 6.25
CA SER A 113 -21.90 -7.01 5.43
C SER A 113 -21.20 -8.07 4.59
N GLY A 114 -21.18 -7.89 3.27
CA GLY A 114 -20.45 -8.77 2.37
C GLY A 114 -19.01 -8.29 2.16
N VAL A 115 -18.10 -9.23 1.89
CA VAL A 115 -16.74 -8.90 1.44
C VAL A 115 -16.86 -8.34 0.03
N LYS A 116 -16.49 -7.08 -0.16
CA LYS A 116 -16.51 -6.47 -1.48
C LYS A 116 -15.42 -7.08 -2.35
N GLY A 117 -15.76 -7.46 -3.57
CA GLY A 117 -14.76 -7.78 -4.58
C GLY A 117 -13.95 -6.55 -4.97
N ASP A 118 -12.73 -6.77 -5.41
CA ASP A 118 -11.95 -5.77 -6.13
C ASP A 118 -12.04 -6.11 -7.63
N PRO A 119 -12.59 -5.21 -8.47
CA PRO A 119 -12.84 -5.49 -9.88
C PRO A 119 -11.57 -5.76 -10.70
N TRP A 120 -10.40 -5.59 -10.09
CA TRP A 120 -9.09 -5.80 -10.73
C TRP A 120 -8.37 -7.04 -10.17
N LEU A 121 -9.02 -7.81 -9.30
CA LEU A 121 -8.57 -9.17 -8.97
C LEU A 121 -8.57 -9.98 -10.27
N ASP A 122 -7.52 -10.77 -10.47
CA ASP A 122 -7.31 -11.63 -11.65
C ASP A 122 -7.03 -10.93 -12.99
N ALA A 123 -6.72 -9.63 -12.98
CA ALA A 123 -6.25 -8.97 -14.19
C ALA A 123 -4.96 -9.66 -14.73
N PRO A 124 -4.93 -10.13 -15.98
CA PRO A 124 -3.82 -10.94 -16.51
C PRO A 124 -2.56 -10.11 -16.82
N CYS A 125 -2.66 -8.79 -16.77
CA CYS A 125 -1.56 -7.90 -17.12
C CYS A 125 -0.51 -7.86 -15.99
N PRO A 126 0.77 -8.14 -16.26
CA PRO A 126 1.81 -8.12 -15.23
C PRO A 126 2.06 -6.71 -14.64
N GLU A 127 1.63 -5.66 -15.34
CA GLU A 127 1.77 -4.26 -14.93
C GLU A 127 0.49 -3.64 -14.37
N HIS A 128 -0.65 -4.32 -14.49
CA HIS A 128 -1.96 -3.84 -14.04
C HIS A 128 -2.70 -4.96 -13.32
N TRP A 129 -2.68 -4.95 -11.99
CA TRP A 129 -3.29 -5.99 -11.16
C TRP A 129 -3.68 -5.50 -9.77
N ALA A 130 -4.53 -6.28 -9.08
CA ALA A 130 -4.75 -6.19 -7.63
C ALA A 130 -4.40 -7.51 -6.94
N VAL A 131 -3.78 -7.43 -5.77
CA VAL A 131 -3.42 -8.59 -4.93
C VAL A 131 -3.63 -8.25 -3.46
N ASP A 132 -4.14 -9.23 -2.73
CA ASP A 132 -4.35 -9.14 -1.29
C ASP A 132 -3.29 -9.92 -0.52
N TRP A 133 -2.64 -9.21 0.40
CA TRP A 133 -1.68 -9.77 1.34
C TRP A 133 -2.28 -9.84 2.72
N GLY A 134 -2.13 -10.98 3.38
CA GLY A 134 -2.65 -11.24 4.72
C GLY A 134 -1.53 -11.55 5.70
N VAL A 135 -1.76 -11.20 6.97
CA VAL A 135 -1.01 -11.73 8.11
C VAL A 135 -1.93 -12.65 8.89
N PHE A 136 -1.41 -13.84 9.18
CA PHE A 136 -2.15 -14.95 9.77
C PHE A 136 -1.48 -15.44 11.04
N ILE A 137 -2.25 -16.14 11.88
CA ILE A 137 -1.80 -16.81 13.10
C ILE A 137 -2.63 -18.08 13.31
N ASP A 138 -2.02 -19.10 13.91
CA ASP A 138 -2.76 -20.29 14.35
C ASP A 138 -3.74 -19.92 15.46
N ASP A 139 -5.02 -20.24 15.25
CA ASP A 139 -6.12 -20.07 16.19
C ASP A 139 -6.80 -21.43 16.38
N GLY A 140 -6.17 -22.28 17.20
CA GLY A 140 -6.70 -23.61 17.52
C GLY A 140 -6.64 -24.58 16.34
N GLY A 141 -5.55 -24.58 15.57
CA GLY A 141 -5.39 -25.42 14.37
C GLY A 141 -6.02 -24.85 13.10
N ARG A 142 -6.65 -23.67 13.18
CA ARG A 142 -7.13 -22.90 12.02
C ARG A 142 -6.20 -21.73 11.75
N ASP A 143 -5.77 -21.58 10.51
CA ASP A 143 -4.97 -20.43 10.06
C ASP A 143 -5.85 -19.18 9.91
N ARG A 144 -5.90 -18.33 10.93
CA ARG A 144 -6.80 -17.16 11.01
C ARG A 144 -6.14 -15.91 10.44
N LEU A 145 -6.82 -15.23 9.53
CA LEU A 145 -6.41 -13.91 9.04
C LEU A 145 -6.66 -12.85 10.12
N VAL A 146 -5.63 -12.09 10.50
CA VAL A 146 -5.71 -11.05 11.55
C VAL A 146 -5.31 -9.66 11.04
N GLY A 147 -4.94 -9.55 9.77
CA GLY A 147 -4.72 -8.28 9.10
C GLY A 147 -4.46 -8.43 7.61
N THR A 148 -4.74 -7.38 6.84
CA THR A 148 -4.68 -7.37 5.39
C THR A 148 -4.13 -6.05 4.84
N ILE A 149 -3.42 -6.15 3.71
CA ILE A 149 -3.03 -5.04 2.84
C ILE A 149 -3.45 -5.38 1.41
N VAL A 150 -4.22 -4.47 0.80
CA VAL A 150 -4.66 -4.59 -0.60
C VAL A 150 -3.74 -3.73 -1.46
N LEU A 151 -3.04 -4.36 -2.40
CA LEU A 151 -2.11 -3.72 -3.33
C LEU A 151 -2.76 -3.62 -4.71
N ARG A 152 -2.67 -2.46 -5.34
CA ARG A 152 -3.09 -2.28 -6.74
C ARG A 152 -1.96 -1.67 -7.56
N ARG A 153 -1.42 -2.43 -8.51
CA ARG A 153 -0.35 -2.00 -9.41
C ARG A 153 -0.91 -1.40 -10.69
N ILE A 154 -0.33 -0.27 -11.10
CA ILE A 154 -0.52 0.36 -12.41
C ILE A 154 0.85 0.83 -12.91
N GLY A 155 1.36 0.20 -13.96
CA GLY A 155 2.70 0.51 -14.49
C GLY A 155 3.80 0.27 -13.44
N ASN A 156 4.53 1.32 -13.07
CA ASN A 156 5.61 1.25 -12.07
C ASN A 156 5.18 1.68 -10.65
N ILE A 157 3.89 1.93 -10.41
CA ILE A 157 3.38 2.36 -9.10
C ILE A 157 2.44 1.29 -8.54
N ILE A 158 2.64 0.92 -7.27
CA ILE A 158 1.68 0.17 -6.46
C ILE A 158 1.02 1.13 -5.49
N ARG A 159 -0.31 1.10 -5.43
CA ARG A 159 -1.10 1.81 -4.42
C ARG A 159 -1.54 0.84 -3.33
N ILE A 160 -1.35 1.21 -2.08
CA ILE A 160 -2.00 0.57 -0.94
C ILE A 160 -3.41 1.13 -0.83
N VAL A 161 -4.40 0.28 -1.09
CA VAL A 161 -5.83 0.67 -1.16
C VAL A 161 -6.55 0.40 0.15
N SER A 162 -6.17 -0.69 0.81
CA SER A 162 -6.63 -1.01 2.15
C SER A 162 -5.44 -1.47 2.98
N PHE A 163 -5.45 -1.11 4.26
CA PHE A 163 -4.47 -1.51 5.26
C PHE A 163 -5.22 -1.64 6.57
N LEU A 164 -5.57 -2.86 6.96
CA LEU A 164 -6.42 -3.12 8.12
C LEU A 164 -5.81 -4.23 8.97
N GLY A 165 -5.75 -4.03 10.28
CA GLY A 165 -5.51 -5.10 11.24
C GLY A 165 -6.70 -5.26 12.18
N HIS A 166 -6.89 -6.48 12.69
CA HIS A 166 -7.79 -6.77 13.80
C HIS A 166 -7.29 -6.08 15.07
N ALA A 167 -8.21 -5.50 15.85
CA ALA A 167 -7.89 -4.64 17.00
C ALA A 167 -6.94 -5.31 18.00
N ASP A 168 -7.22 -6.57 18.34
CA ASP A 168 -6.47 -7.35 19.34
C ASP A 168 -5.04 -7.67 18.90
N HIS A 169 -4.76 -7.61 17.60
CA HIS A 169 -3.46 -7.95 17.03
C HIS A 169 -2.63 -6.70 16.63
N LEU A 170 -3.15 -5.48 16.82
CA LEU A 170 -2.44 -4.26 16.41
C LEU A 170 -1.15 -4.01 17.21
N SER A 171 -1.10 -4.44 18.47
CA SER A 171 0.05 -4.26 19.37
C SER A 171 1.13 -5.34 19.22
N SER A 172 0.85 -6.44 18.50
CA SER A 172 1.76 -7.59 18.38
C SER A 172 2.89 -7.37 17.38
N GLY A 173 2.78 -6.34 16.54
CA GLY A 173 3.70 -6.10 15.42
C GLY A 173 3.27 -6.77 14.12
N ALA A 174 2.14 -7.49 14.09
CA ALA A 174 1.63 -8.21 12.91
C ALA A 174 1.56 -7.35 11.64
N MET A 175 1.03 -6.13 11.74
CA MET A 175 0.94 -5.23 10.59
C MET A 175 2.29 -4.67 10.11
N LYS A 176 3.28 -4.56 11.01
CA LYS A 176 4.64 -4.17 10.63
C LYS A 176 5.33 -5.31 9.90
N LEU A 177 5.14 -6.54 10.39
CA LEU A 177 5.60 -7.76 9.74
C LEU A 177 5.02 -7.85 8.32
N LEU A 178 3.70 -7.71 8.18
CA LEU A 178 3.02 -7.75 6.87
C LEU A 178 3.61 -6.76 5.86
N PHE A 179 3.78 -5.49 6.26
CA PHE A 179 4.33 -4.49 5.36
C PHE A 179 5.78 -4.79 4.98
N VAL A 180 6.63 -5.19 5.94
CA VAL A 180 8.02 -5.54 5.67
C VAL A 180 8.13 -6.76 4.74
N GLU A 181 7.28 -7.78 4.92
CA GLU A 181 7.22 -8.94 4.02
C GLU A 181 6.80 -8.57 2.60
N ILE A 182 5.85 -7.65 2.44
CA ILE A 182 5.49 -7.10 1.13
C ILE A 182 6.70 -6.40 0.49
N VAL A 183 7.41 -5.55 1.23
CA VAL A 183 8.58 -4.85 0.68
C VAL A 183 9.70 -5.84 0.32
N ARG A 184 9.92 -6.88 1.13
CA ARG A 184 10.84 -7.99 0.80
C ARG A 184 10.45 -8.66 -0.51
N TRP A 185 9.18 -9.03 -0.67
CA TRP A 185 8.67 -9.61 -1.92
C TRP A 185 8.87 -8.69 -3.12
N LEU A 186 8.58 -7.38 -2.97
CA LEU A 186 8.77 -6.40 -4.02
C LEU A 186 10.24 -6.24 -4.41
N LEU A 187 11.17 -6.22 -3.45
CA LEU A 187 12.61 -6.03 -3.70
C LEU A 187 13.31 -7.30 -4.22
N ARG A 188 12.75 -8.49 -4.03
CA ARG A 188 13.30 -9.73 -4.60
C ARG A 188 13.20 -9.78 -6.13
N ARG A 189 12.17 -9.16 -6.73
CA ARG A 189 11.96 -9.09 -8.19
C ARG A 189 11.80 -10.43 -8.94
N ASP A 190 11.77 -11.55 -8.24
CA ASP A 190 11.60 -12.88 -8.83
C ASP A 190 10.24 -13.04 -9.52
N ASP A 191 9.18 -12.51 -8.89
CA ASP A 191 7.81 -12.54 -9.41
C ASP A 191 7.64 -11.57 -10.59
N PRO A 192 7.20 -12.04 -11.78
CA PRO A 192 6.96 -11.18 -12.94
C PRO A 192 6.02 -9.99 -12.63
N ARG A 193 5.08 -10.18 -11.70
CA ARG A 193 4.12 -9.15 -11.27
C ARG A 193 4.77 -7.96 -10.58
N VAL A 194 6.02 -8.04 -10.13
CA VAL A 194 6.69 -6.94 -9.41
C VAL A 194 7.87 -6.34 -10.16
N ARG A 195 8.23 -6.88 -11.33
CA ARG A 195 9.30 -6.34 -12.17
C ARG A 195 8.93 -4.95 -12.67
N GLY A 196 9.84 -3.99 -12.55
CA GLY A 196 9.61 -2.59 -12.95
C GLY A 196 8.77 -1.77 -11.98
N VAL A 197 8.33 -2.32 -10.84
CA VAL A 197 7.68 -1.52 -9.79
C VAL A 197 8.74 -0.65 -9.11
N ARG A 198 8.54 0.66 -9.14
CA ARG A 198 9.42 1.61 -8.46
C ARG A 198 8.81 2.16 -7.19
N PHE A 199 7.53 2.53 -7.23
CA PHE A 199 6.92 3.28 -6.13
C PHE A 199 5.84 2.48 -5.42
N VAL A 200 5.80 2.54 -4.09
CA VAL A 200 4.65 2.12 -3.28
C VAL A 200 4.01 3.36 -2.66
N LEU A 201 2.82 3.72 -3.12
CA LEU A 201 2.03 4.86 -2.67
C LEU A 201 1.10 4.48 -1.53
N TYR A 202 1.20 5.23 -0.42
CA TYR A 202 0.30 5.08 0.71
C TYR A 202 -0.24 6.42 1.20
N GLY A 203 -1.31 6.86 0.53
CA GLY A 203 -2.10 8.02 0.91
C GLY A 203 -1.33 9.34 0.90
N ALA A 204 -1.94 10.36 1.49
CA ALA A 204 -1.34 11.68 1.66
C ALA A 204 -0.65 11.83 3.03
N LEU A 205 0.26 12.78 3.16
CA LEU A 205 0.93 13.14 4.40
C LEU A 205 -0.07 13.61 5.47
N GLU A 206 -1.08 14.36 5.02
CA GLU A 206 -2.12 15.03 5.79
C GLU A 206 -3.22 14.05 6.26
N GLN A 207 -3.17 12.79 5.80
CA GLN A 207 -4.15 11.77 6.16
C GLN A 207 -3.74 11.01 7.43
N GLY A 208 -4.64 10.99 8.40
CA GLY A 208 -4.54 10.26 9.66
C GLY A 208 -3.87 11.04 10.78
N GLY A 209 -3.80 10.42 11.97
CA GLY A 209 -3.17 11.02 13.14
C GLY A 209 -1.65 10.83 13.19
N LEU A 210 -1.01 11.40 14.21
CA LEU A 210 0.45 11.32 14.44
C LEU A 210 1.01 9.89 14.41
N GLY A 211 0.24 8.91 14.89
CA GLY A 211 0.64 7.51 14.84
C GLY A 211 0.88 7.01 13.41
N LEU A 212 0.01 7.38 12.46
CA LEU A 212 0.16 6.99 11.06
C LEU A 212 1.34 7.72 10.40
N LEU A 213 1.53 9.00 10.72
CA LEU A 213 2.68 9.78 10.26
C LEU A 213 4.01 9.16 10.73
N HIS A 214 4.11 8.82 12.02
CA HIS A 214 5.29 8.15 12.58
C HIS A 214 5.52 6.78 11.95
N TRP A 215 4.44 6.03 11.70
CA TRP A 215 4.52 4.75 11.02
C TRP A 215 5.10 4.91 9.60
N LYS A 216 4.57 5.86 8.80
CA LYS A 216 5.06 6.15 7.44
C LYS A 216 6.55 6.51 7.46
N ARG A 217 6.94 7.45 8.34
CA ARG A 217 8.33 7.89 8.48
C ARG A 217 9.28 6.75 8.84
N ARG A 218 8.91 5.89 9.79
CA ARG A 218 9.75 4.76 10.24
C ARG A 218 9.91 3.66 9.20
N LEU A 219 8.95 3.54 8.29
CA LEU A 219 8.98 2.57 7.17
C LEU A 219 9.42 3.19 5.84
N LEU A 220 9.91 4.44 5.89
CA LEU A 220 10.48 5.17 4.75
C LEU A 220 9.46 5.47 3.64
N VAL A 221 8.17 5.49 3.99
CA VAL A 221 7.12 6.06 3.15
C VAL A 221 7.17 7.58 3.34
N ARG A 222 7.80 8.28 2.40
CA ARG A 222 8.18 9.69 2.51
C ARG A 222 7.32 10.57 1.59
N PRO A 223 7.10 11.84 1.96
CA PRO A 223 6.48 12.81 1.04
C PRO A 223 7.21 12.85 -0.30
N PHE A 224 6.45 12.92 -1.38
CA PHE A 224 6.96 13.03 -2.73
C PHE A 224 6.23 14.14 -3.48
N VAL A 225 6.91 14.82 -4.39
CA VAL A 225 6.30 15.84 -5.25
C VAL A 225 6.23 15.28 -6.65
N PHE A 226 5.01 15.06 -7.15
CA PHE A 226 4.84 14.77 -8.57
C PHE A 226 5.21 16.02 -9.38
N ALA A 227 6.08 15.89 -10.37
CA ALA A 227 6.21 16.90 -11.40
C ALA A 227 4.86 17.02 -12.13
N ASP A 228 4.43 18.25 -12.42
CA ASP A 228 3.21 18.44 -13.23
C ASP A 228 3.41 17.75 -14.59
N PRO A 229 2.39 17.03 -15.11
CA PRO A 229 2.48 16.45 -16.44
C PRO A 229 2.75 17.57 -17.44
N ALA A 230 3.79 17.40 -18.27
CA ALA A 230 4.08 18.33 -19.34
C ALA A 230 2.81 18.48 -20.22
N PRO A 231 2.42 19.71 -20.59
CA PRO A 231 1.26 19.90 -21.44
C PRO A 231 1.44 19.11 -22.75
N ALA A 232 0.39 18.40 -23.15
CA ALA A 232 0.36 17.65 -24.40
C ALA A 232 0.66 18.63 -25.55
N GLY A 233 1.85 18.54 -26.13
CA GLY A 233 2.33 19.44 -27.18
C GLY A 233 3.80 19.84 -27.09
N LEU A 234 4.44 19.70 -25.92
CA LEU A 234 5.89 19.87 -25.81
C LEU A 234 6.58 18.50 -25.81
N SER A 235 6.82 17.98 -27.01
CA SER A 235 7.86 16.98 -27.23
C SER A 235 9.18 17.54 -26.67
N LEU A 236 9.88 16.77 -25.84
CA LEU A 236 11.28 17.04 -25.49
C LEU A 236 12.13 16.80 -26.75
N ALA A 237 12.03 17.70 -27.71
CA ALA A 237 12.99 17.82 -28.79
C ALA A 237 14.20 18.61 -28.26
N GLY A 238 15.38 18.01 -28.39
CA GLY A 238 16.63 18.77 -28.39
C GLY A 238 17.58 18.55 -27.21
N GLY A 239 17.91 17.30 -26.90
CA GLY A 239 19.21 17.00 -26.29
C GLY A 239 20.31 17.14 -27.33
N THR A 240 20.81 18.35 -27.55
CA THR A 240 21.99 18.61 -28.39
C THR A 240 23.20 17.91 -27.78
N ARG A 241 23.82 17.03 -28.59
CA ARG A 241 25.14 16.47 -28.32
C ARG A 241 26.12 17.63 -28.19
N ARG A 242 26.77 17.78 -27.03
CA ARG A 242 28.01 18.55 -26.96
C ARG A 242 29.10 17.72 -27.63
N ALA A 243 29.54 18.19 -28.79
CA ALA A 243 30.83 17.83 -29.34
C ALA A 243 31.93 18.42 -28.43
N SER A 244 32.90 17.59 -28.06
CA SER A 244 34.15 18.04 -27.46
C SER A 244 35.01 18.73 -28.52
N PRO A 245 35.65 19.87 -28.25
CA PRO A 245 36.83 20.27 -29.00
C PRO A 245 38.05 19.50 -28.46
N GLY A 246 38.96 19.16 -29.37
CA GLY A 246 40.13 18.32 -29.15
C GLY A 246 41.31 18.99 -28.46
#